data_AF-A0A9W7GXC8-F1
#
_entry.id   AF-A0A9W7GXC8-F1
#
_cell.length_a   1.000
_cell.length_b   1.000
_cell.length_c   1.000
_cell.angle_alpha   90.00
_cell.angle_beta   90.00
_cell.angle_gamma   90.00
#
_symmetry.space_group_name_H-M   'P 1'
#
loop_
_entity.id
_entity.type
_entity.pdbx_description
1 polymer ?
#
loop_
_entity_poly.entity_id
_entity_poly.type
_entity_poly.pdbx_seq_one_letter_code
_entity_poly.pdbx_strand_id
1 'polypeptide(L)' 'MGLQRLEIYECLELKMLPVGLRFITTLYKQKIEGMPKAFKDRVEEGGEDFYKVYHVPFIIFRDCDY' A
#
# COMPACT_ATOMS: atom_id res chain seq x y z
N MET A 1 -5.65 -19.87 -7.33
CA MET A 1 -5.67 -18.49 -7.85
C MET A 1 -5.66 -17.56 -6.65
N GLY A 2 -4.74 -16.58 -6.61
CA GLY A 2 -4.56 -15.67 -5.47
C GLY A 2 -4.69 -14.21 -5.90
N LEU A 3 -4.85 -13.30 -4.93
CA LEU A 3 -4.93 -11.87 -5.20
C LEU A 3 -3.58 -11.40 -5.75
N GLN A 4 -3.57 -10.87 -6.97
CA GLN A 4 -2.36 -10.37 -7.63
C GLN A 4 -2.26 -8.84 -7.64
N ARG A 5 -3.40 -8.15 -7.48
CA ARG A 5 -3.49 -6.69 -7.56
C ARG A 5 -4.38 -6.17 -6.45
N LEU A 6 -3.91 -5.14 -5.75
CA LEU A 6 -4.67 -4.39 -4.74
C LEU A 6 -4.62 -2.91 -5.10
N GLU A 7 -5.78 -2.26 -5.11
CA GLU A 7 -5.88 -0.82 -5.31
C GLU A 7 -6.53 -0.19 -4.08
N ILE A 8 -5.91 0.88 -3.57
CA ILE A 8 -6.44 1.73 -2.50
C ILE A 8 -6.59 3.11 -3.12
N TYR A 9 -7.84 3.56 -3.25
CA TYR A 9 -8.20 4.78 -3.95
C TYR A 9 -9.09 5.64 -3.07
N GLU A 10 -8.69 6.89 -2.83
CA GLU A 10 -9.46 7.92 -2.10
C GLU A 10 -10.05 7.46 -0.76
N CYS A 11 -9.36 6.54 -0.07
CA CYS A 11 -9.75 6.05 1.26
C CYS A 11 -9.21 6.99 2.35
N LEU A 12 -9.66 8.23 2.39
CA LEU A 12 -9.05 9.31 3.20
C LEU A 12 -8.98 9.02 4.70
N GLU A 13 -9.91 8.21 5.23
CA GLU A 13 -9.94 7.82 6.65
C GLU A 13 -9.11 6.57 6.97
N LEU A 14 -8.56 5.88 5.96
CA LEU A 14 -7.74 4.70 6.16
C LEU A 14 -6.33 5.12 6.62
N LYS A 15 -6.03 4.88 7.89
CA LYS A 15 -4.79 5.36 8.52
C LYS A 15 -3.60 4.40 8.40
N MET A 16 -3.87 3.12 8.17
CA MET A 16 -2.83 2.09 8.13
C MET A 16 -3.24 0.87 7.33
N LEU A 17 -2.25 0.10 6.89
CA LEU A 17 -2.47 -1.19 6.27
C LEU A 17 -2.71 -2.29 7.32
N PRO A 18 -3.60 -3.25 7.06
CA PRO A 18 -3.75 -4.42 7.92
C PRO A 18 -2.50 -5.29 7.90
N VAL A 19 -2.06 -5.78 9.07
CA VAL A 19 -0.89 -6.67 9.21
C VAL A 19 -1.01 -7.93 8.33
N GLY A 20 -2.24 -8.40 8.09
CA GLY A 20 -2.51 -9.57 7.25
C GLY A 20 -2.01 -9.46 5.81
N LEU A 21 -1.79 -8.25 5.28
CA LEU A 21 -1.29 -8.05 3.91
C LEU A 21 0.08 -8.69 3.69
N ARG A 22 0.92 -8.78 4.72
CA ARG A 22 2.24 -9.41 4.63
C ARG A 22 2.22 -10.88 4.21
N PHE A 23 1.06 -11.53 4.32
CA PHE A 23 0.88 -12.94 3.99
C PHE A 23 0.29 -13.18 2.61
N ILE A 24 -0.13 -12.13 1.90
CA ILE A 24 -0.65 -12.25 0.52
C ILE A 24 0.54 -12.28 -0.45
N THR A 25 1.33 -13.34 -0.39
CA THR A 25 2.57 -13.50 -1.18
C THR A 25 2.33 -13.55 -2.69
N THR A 26 1.08 -13.72 -3.13
CA THR A 26 0.69 -13.65 -4.55
C THR A 26 0.53 -12.22 -5.05
N LEU A 27 0.56 -11.22 -4.16
CA LEU A 27 0.34 -9.82 -4.50
C LEU A 27 1.54 -9.28 -5.28
N TYR A 28 1.33 -9.04 -6.56
CA TYR A 28 2.36 -8.57 -7.48
C TYR A 28 2.38 -7.04 -7.60
N LYS A 29 1.20 -6.42 -7.52
CA LYS A 29 1.05 -4.97 -7.68
C LYS A 29 0.14 -4.37 -6.63
N GLN A 30 0.58 -3.29 -6.02
CA GLN A 30 -0.23 -2.42 -5.19
C GLN A 30 -0.25 -1.02 -5.77
N LYS A 31 -1.45 -0.45 -5.90
CA LYS A 31 -1.65 0.91 -6.37
C LYS A 31 -2.32 1.70 -5.26
N ILE A 32 -1.74 2.85 -4.92
CA ILE A 32 -2.21 3.77 -3.89
C ILE A 32 -2.39 5.11 -4.59
N GLU A 33 -3.64 5.58 -4.67
CA GLU A 33 -3.97 6.78 -5.44
C GLU A 33 -4.95 7.67 -4.67
N GLY A 34 -4.70 8.98 -4.70
CA GLY A 34 -5.54 9.95 -4.00
C GLY A 34 -5.56 9.77 -2.48
N MET A 35 -4.54 9.17 -1.89
CA MET A 35 -4.42 8.96 -0.43
C MET A 35 -3.66 10.11 0.23
N PRO A 36 -3.94 10.45 1.50
CA PRO A 36 -3.20 11.48 2.21
C PRO A 36 -1.70 11.18 2.24
N LYS A 37 -0.84 12.21 2.17
CA LYS A 37 0.62 12.01 2.25
C LYS A 37 1.06 11.22 3.46
N ALA A 38 0.44 11.45 4.62
CA ALA A 38 0.70 10.69 5.84
C ALA A 38 0.48 9.18 5.68
N PHE A 39 -0.43 8.74 4.80
CA PHE A 39 -0.61 7.32 4.50
C PHE A 39 0.49 6.80 3.56
N LYS A 40 0.87 7.57 2.52
CA LYS A 40 1.98 7.24 1.63
C LYS A 40 3.28 7.07 2.42
N ASP A 41 3.63 8.03 3.26
CA ASP A 41 4.86 8.06 4.06
C ASP A 41 4.98 6.83 4.99
N ARG A 42 3.85 6.24 5.41
CA ARG A 42 3.85 4.99 6.18
C ARG A 42 4.17 3.77 5.32
N VAL A 43 3.70 3.74 4.08
CA VAL A 43 3.75 2.56 3.21
C VAL A 43 5.00 2.54 2.32
N GLU A 44 5.58 3.71 2.04
CA GLU A 44 6.81 3.81 1.26
C GLU A 44 8.03 3.19 1.97
N GLU A 45 9.11 2.97 1.22
CA GLU A 45 10.31 2.32 1.73
C GLU A 45 10.89 3.06 2.95
N GLY A 46 11.10 2.32 4.05
CA GLY A 46 11.52 2.89 5.33
C GLY A 46 10.37 3.38 6.23
N GLY A 47 9.14 3.42 5.73
CA GLY A 47 7.94 3.76 6.49
C GLY A 47 7.50 2.67 7.48
N GLU A 48 6.67 3.05 8.46
CA GLU A 48 6.22 2.18 9.56
C GLU A 48 5.45 0.94 9.08
N ASP A 49 4.70 1.06 7.99
CA ASP A 49 3.88 0.00 7.40
C ASP A 49 4.58 -0.74 6.25
N PHE A 50 5.80 -0.35 5.86
CA PHE A 50 6.52 -0.94 4.72
C PHE A 50 6.70 -2.45 4.84
N TYR A 51 6.96 -2.97 6.05
CA TYR A 51 7.10 -4.42 6.29
C TYR A 51 5.82 -5.23 5.97
N LYS A 52 4.66 -4.57 5.82
CA LYS A 52 3.42 -5.22 5.42
C LYS A 52 3.36 -5.45 3.91
N VAL A 53 4.18 -4.74 3.13
CA VAL A 53 4.13 -4.69 1.66
C VAL A 53 5.50 -4.89 0.99
N TYR A 54 6.59 -5.08 1.73
CA TYR A 54 7.93 -5.29 1.17
C TYR A 54 8.02 -6.45 0.17
N HIS A 55 7.12 -7.43 0.28
CA HIS A 55 7.04 -8.59 -0.61
C HIS A 55 6.38 -8.28 -1.95
N VAL A 56 5.78 -7.10 -2.12
CA VAL A 56 5.07 -6.66 -3.33
C VAL A 56 6.07 -6.03 -4.30
N PRO A 57 6.29 -6.61 -5.49
CA PRO A 57 7.30 -6.10 -6.42
C PRO A 57 6.99 -4.72 -7.03
N PHE A 58 5.71 -4.36 -7.18
CA PHE A 58 5.31 -3.10 -7.81
C PHE A 58 4.35 -2.31 -6.92
N ILE A 59 4.87 -1.29 -6.23
CA ILE A 59 4.07 -0.33 -5.48
C ILE A 59 4.07 0.99 -6.25
N ILE A 60 2.87 1.51 -6.56
CA ILE A 60 2.70 2.76 -7.31
C ILE A 60 1.91 3.73 -6.45
N PHE A 61 2.46 4.92 -6.24
CA PHE A 61 1.78 6.06 -5.64
C PHE A 61 1.40 7.07 -6.71
N ARG A 62 0.19 7.64 -6.63
CA ARG A 62 -0.28 8.73 -7.50
C ARG A 62 -1.11 9.71 -6.71
N ASP A 63 -0.91 11.01 -6.93
CA ASP A 63 -1.69 12.06 -6.26
C ASP A 63 -1.75 11.86 -4.74
N CYS A 64 -0.61 11.52 -4.12
CA CYS A 64 -0.50 11.22 -2.69
C CYS A 64 0.47 12.16 -1.95
N ASP A 65 0.76 13.34 -2.53
CA ASP A 65 1.74 14.29 -2.00
C ASP A 65 1.07 15.52 -1.35
N TYR A 66 -0.25 15.45 -1.11
CA TYR A 66 -1.05 16.50 -0.48
C TYR A 66 -1.26 16.30 1.02
#